data_AF-A0A8T5NG75-F1
#
_entry.id   AF-A0A8T5NG75-F1
#
_cell.length_a   1.000
_cell.length_b   1.000
_cell.length_c   1.000
_cell.angle_alpha   90.00
_cell.angle_beta   90.00
_cell.angle_gamma   90.00
#
_symmetry.space_group_name_H-M   'P 1'
#
loop_
_entity.id
_entity.type
_entity.pdbx_description
1 polymer ?
#
loop_
_entity_poly.entity_id
_entity_poly.type
_entity_poly.pdbx_seq_one_letter_code
_entity_poly.pdbx_strand_id
1 'polypeptide(L)'
;MTGFDEMVTAAVEKVIPSVVNISEVKLMKDAYLHVHPVPGVGSGFIINEDGFILTNAHVVLGSQDIKVALEDGRIFPGEIRGLDTIKDLAVIKIKASGLPVPEIAKNNDLKIGQMAIAIGSPLGLVGGPTVTAGVVSAVNRSIQTEATFMEGLIQTDAAINPGNSGGPLINSRGEVIGVNSAVIPFAQGIGFAIPIQPAVEIADQLIKH
;
A
#
# COMPACT_ATOMS: atom_id res chain seq x y z
N MET A 1 1.10 -9.37 31.47
CA MET A 1 1.87 -9.26 30.22
C MET A 1 0.86 -9.33 29.10
N THR A 2 0.56 -8.22 28.46
CA THR A 2 -0.13 -8.25 27.16
C THR A 2 0.74 -9.06 26.21
N GLY A 3 0.19 -10.14 25.66
CA GLY A 3 0.95 -11.07 24.84
C GLY A 3 1.42 -10.42 23.53
N PHE A 4 2.48 -10.95 22.93
CA PHE A 4 2.89 -10.58 21.57
C PHE A 4 1.72 -10.65 20.57
N ASP A 5 0.88 -11.67 20.73
CA ASP A 5 -0.35 -11.89 19.94
C ASP A 5 -1.38 -10.77 20.11
N GLU A 6 -1.60 -10.28 21.33
CA GLU A 6 -2.56 -9.21 21.61
C GLU A 6 -2.11 -7.86 21.04
N MET A 7 -0.80 -7.59 21.07
CA MET A 7 -0.20 -6.42 20.41
C MET A 7 -0.32 -6.54 18.88
N VAL A 8 -0.02 -7.74 18.37
CA VAL A 8 -0.43 -8.31 17.08
C VAL A 8 -1.75 -7.77 16.53
N THR A 9 -2.79 -8.37 17.10
CA THR A 9 -4.18 -8.25 16.71
C THR A 9 -4.71 -6.84 16.94
N ALA A 10 -4.40 -6.19 18.07
CA ALA A 10 -4.88 -4.84 18.35
C ALA A 10 -4.35 -3.80 17.35
N ALA A 11 -3.08 -3.91 16.93
CA ALA A 11 -2.51 -3.03 15.91
C ALA A 11 -3.19 -3.22 14.55
N VAL A 12 -3.49 -4.47 14.19
CA VAL A 12 -4.14 -4.84 12.92
C VAL A 12 -5.60 -4.39 12.90
N GLU A 13 -6.37 -4.67 13.95
CA GLU A 13 -7.79 -4.31 14.08
C GLU A 13 -8.02 -2.79 13.94
N LYS A 14 -7.09 -1.99 14.45
CA LYS A 14 -7.13 -0.53 14.33
C LYS A 14 -7.00 -0.04 12.88
N VAL A 15 -6.32 -0.79 12.01
CA VAL A 15 -5.92 -0.33 10.67
C VAL A 15 -6.76 -0.98 9.57
N ILE A 16 -7.15 -2.24 9.72
CA ILE A 16 -7.90 -3.02 8.72
C ILE A 16 -9.06 -2.24 8.09
N PRO A 17 -9.92 -1.53 8.84
CA PRO A 17 -11.05 -0.81 8.25
C PRO A 17 -10.64 0.23 7.19
N SER A 18 -9.44 0.80 7.31
CA SER A 18 -8.90 1.80 6.39
C SER A 18 -8.22 1.23 5.16
N VAL A 19 -7.94 -0.08 5.14
CA VAL A 19 -7.28 -0.76 4.04
C VAL A 19 -8.31 -1.07 2.96
N VAL A 20 -7.96 -0.77 1.72
CA VAL A 20 -8.85 -0.95 0.57
C VAL A 20 -8.26 -1.94 -0.43
N ASN A 21 -9.16 -2.63 -1.12
CA ASN A 21 -8.87 -3.31 -2.35
C ASN A 21 -8.91 -2.32 -3.52
N ILE A 22 -7.93 -2.41 -4.42
CA ILE A 22 -7.93 -1.69 -5.69
C ILE A 22 -7.94 -2.72 -6.79
N SER A 23 -9.04 -2.77 -7.53
CA SER A 23 -9.21 -3.60 -8.72
C SER A 23 -9.22 -2.70 -9.94
N GLU A 24 -8.49 -3.07 -10.98
CA GLU A 24 -8.28 -2.20 -12.12
C GLU A 24 -8.17 -2.98 -13.43
N VAL A 25 -8.46 -2.34 -14.56
CA VAL A 25 -8.38 -2.97 -15.89
C VAL A 25 -7.43 -2.19 -16.78
N LYS A 26 -6.33 -2.83 -17.18
CA LYS A 26 -5.38 -2.31 -18.16
C LYS A 26 -5.67 -2.86 -19.54
N LEU A 27 -5.41 -2.08 -20.58
CA LEU A 27 -5.40 -2.56 -21.95
C LEU A 27 -3.97 -2.97 -22.34
N MET A 28 -3.78 -4.24 -22.66
CA MET A 28 -2.49 -4.77 -23.11
C MET A 28 -2.57 -5.25 -24.56
N LYS A 29 -1.47 -5.10 -25.31
CA LYS A 29 -1.33 -5.64 -26.66
C LYS A 29 -0.72 -7.03 -26.60
N ASP A 30 -1.34 -7.99 -27.27
CA ASP A 30 -0.75 -9.32 -27.48
C ASP A 30 0.35 -9.28 -28.56
N ALA A 31 0.99 -10.43 -28.80
CA ALA A 31 2.03 -10.59 -29.81
C ALA A 31 1.55 -10.30 -31.25
N TYR A 32 0.24 -10.26 -31.48
CA TYR A 32 -0.41 -9.95 -32.76
C TYR A 32 -1.00 -8.53 -32.79
N LEU A 33 -0.65 -7.68 -31.82
CA LEU A 33 -1.10 -6.29 -31.66
C LEU A 33 -2.60 -6.12 -31.37
N HIS A 34 -3.33 -7.18 -31.01
CA HIS A 34 -4.70 -7.04 -30.53
C HIS A 34 -4.70 -6.50 -29.11
N VAL A 35 -5.63 -5.57 -28.84
CA VAL A 35 -5.80 -4.96 -27.53
C VAL A 35 -6.79 -5.78 -26.72
N HIS A 36 -6.36 -6.29 -25.58
CA HIS A 36 -7.20 -7.06 -24.65
C HIS A 36 -7.19 -6.44 -23.25
N PRO A 37 -8.33 -6.47 -22.54
CA PRO A 37 -8.37 -6.08 -21.13
C PRO A 37 -7.70 -7.13 -20.25
N VAL A 38 -6.80 -6.69 -19.36
CA VAL A 38 -6.13 -7.51 -18.35
C VAL A 38 -6.47 -6.96 -16.98
N PRO A 39 -7.08 -7.75 -16.08
CA PRO A 39 -7.36 -7.31 -14.72
C PRO A 39 -6.06 -7.22 -13.90
N GLY A 40 -5.90 -6.11 -13.19
CA GLY A 40 -4.87 -5.90 -12.19
C GLY A 40 -5.50 -5.72 -10.80
N VAL A 41 -4.72 -6.04 -9.78
CA VAL A 41 -5.14 -5.95 -8.39
C VAL A 41 -4.03 -5.44 -7.49
N GLY A 42 -4.42 -4.65 -6.49
CA GLY A 42 -3.51 -4.10 -5.50
C GLY A 42 -4.25 -3.67 -4.23
N SER A 43 -3.51 -3.05 -3.33
CA SER A 43 -4.03 -2.52 -2.08
C SER A 43 -3.82 -1.02 -2.00
N GLY A 44 -4.59 -0.37 -1.15
CA GLY A 44 -4.37 1.01 -0.73
C GLY A 44 -4.81 1.21 0.70
N PHE A 45 -4.70 2.42 1.20
CA PHE A 45 -5.36 2.82 2.44
C PHE A 45 -5.83 4.26 2.37
N ILE A 46 -6.94 4.55 3.03
CA ILE A 46 -7.55 5.88 3.09
C ILE A 46 -6.66 6.78 3.92
N ILE A 47 -6.30 7.95 3.40
CA ILE A 47 -5.41 8.92 4.08
C ILE A 47 -6.15 10.12 4.67
N ASN A 48 -7.42 10.33 4.32
CA ASN A 48 -8.28 11.34 4.95
C ASN A 48 -9.78 11.04 4.76
N GLU A 49 -10.62 11.75 5.51
CA GLU A 49 -12.08 11.60 5.50
C GLU A 49 -12.72 12.04 4.18
N ASP A 50 -12.02 12.89 3.41
CA ASP A 50 -12.44 13.28 2.07
C ASP A 50 -12.37 12.11 1.08
N GLY A 51 -11.77 10.97 1.43
CA GLY A 51 -11.73 9.77 0.60
C GLY A 51 -10.60 9.76 -0.41
N PHE A 52 -9.50 10.41 -0.09
CA PHE A 52 -8.24 10.18 -0.77
C PHE A 52 -7.59 8.91 -0.24
N ILE A 53 -7.03 8.12 -1.15
CA ILE A 53 -6.43 6.82 -0.91
C ILE A 53 -5.01 6.86 -1.45
N LEU A 54 -4.05 6.43 -0.65
CA LEU A 54 -2.67 6.25 -1.06
C LEU A 54 -2.45 4.81 -1.51
N THR A 55 -1.75 4.64 -2.63
CA THR A 55 -1.32 3.34 -3.17
C THR A 55 -0.02 3.52 -3.95
N ASN A 56 0.46 2.47 -4.61
CA ASN A 56 1.58 2.58 -5.53
C ASN A 56 1.16 3.04 -6.93
N ALA A 57 2.06 3.74 -7.61
CA ALA A 57 1.84 4.17 -8.99
C ALA A 57 1.68 2.96 -9.92
N HIS A 58 2.51 1.92 -9.77
CA HIS A 58 2.47 0.74 -10.64
C HIS A 58 1.14 -0.03 -10.56
N VAL A 59 0.41 0.06 -9.43
CA VAL A 59 -0.91 -0.56 -9.25
C VAL A 59 -1.91 0.05 -10.23
N VAL A 60 -1.92 1.38 -10.36
CA VAL A 60 -2.95 2.10 -11.15
C VAL A 60 -2.47 2.62 -12.51
N LEU A 61 -1.17 2.55 -12.79
CA LEU A 61 -0.58 3.08 -14.01
C LEU A 61 -1.17 2.41 -15.26
N GLY A 62 -1.70 3.22 -16.18
CA GLY A 62 -2.29 2.76 -17.44
C GLY A 62 -3.70 2.18 -17.29
N SER A 63 -4.30 2.28 -16.10
CA SER A 63 -5.66 1.82 -15.87
C SER A 63 -6.70 2.69 -16.57
N GLN A 64 -7.76 2.08 -17.08
CA GLN A 64 -8.92 2.79 -17.64
C GLN A 64 -10.12 2.81 -16.71
N ASP A 65 -10.25 1.81 -15.84
CA ASP A 65 -11.34 1.68 -14.89
C ASP A 65 -10.76 1.18 -13.57
N ILE A 66 -10.97 1.96 -12.51
CA ILE A 66 -10.51 1.66 -11.16
C ILE A 66 -11.74 1.50 -10.28
N LYS A 67 -11.81 0.37 -9.58
CA LYS A 67 -12.79 0.12 -8.53
C LYS A 67 -12.06 -0.04 -7.20
N VAL A 68 -12.55 0.67 -6.22
CA VAL A 68 -12.07 0.59 -4.84
C VAL A 68 -13.15 -0.12 -4.02
N ALA A 69 -12.79 -1.23 -3.39
CA ALA A 69 -13.64 -1.89 -2.41
C ALA A 69 -13.10 -1.66 -1.00
N LEU A 70 -13.97 -1.16 -0.12
CA LEU A 70 -13.69 -0.97 1.30
C LEU A 70 -13.85 -2.30 2.03
N GLU A 71 -13.28 -2.38 3.23
CA GLU A 71 -13.39 -3.57 4.09
C GLU A 71 -14.84 -3.90 4.47
N ASP A 72 -15.69 -2.88 4.65
CA ASP A 72 -17.12 -3.03 4.91
C ASP A 72 -17.96 -3.51 3.71
N GLY A 73 -17.31 -3.80 2.58
CA GLY A 73 -17.91 -4.31 1.35
C GLY A 73 -18.49 -3.25 0.43
N ARG A 74 -18.46 -1.96 0.78
CA ARG A 74 -18.85 -0.88 -0.14
C ARG A 74 -17.85 -0.78 -1.30
N ILE A 75 -18.35 -0.54 -2.51
CA ILE A 75 -17.53 -0.43 -3.72
C ILE A 75 -17.78 0.93 -4.39
N PHE A 76 -16.70 1.60 -4.78
CA PHE A 76 -16.74 2.92 -5.39
C PHE A 76 -15.87 2.98 -6.65
N PRO A 77 -16.26 3.76 -7.66
CA PRO A 77 -15.34 4.13 -8.73
C PRO A 77 -14.21 5.00 -8.15
N GLY A 78 -12.97 4.68 -8.51
CA GLY A 78 -11.78 5.44 -8.15
C GLY A 78 -11.34 6.37 -9.27
N GLU A 79 -11.01 7.61 -8.93
CA GLU A 79 -10.43 8.60 -9.85
C GLU A 79 -8.96 8.81 -9.48
N ILE A 80 -8.04 8.65 -10.44
CA ILE A 80 -6.63 8.99 -10.21
C ILE A 80 -6.53 10.51 -10.08
N ARG A 81 -6.05 10.98 -8.92
CA ARG A 81 -5.78 12.40 -8.68
C ARG A 81 -4.40 12.80 -9.15
N GLY A 82 -3.42 11.96 -8.87
CA GLY A 82 -2.05 12.17 -9.32
C GLY A 82 -1.21 10.92 -9.09
N LEU A 83 -0.07 10.85 -9.76
CA LEU A 83 0.90 9.78 -9.62
C LEU A 83 2.32 10.31 -9.76
N ASP A 84 3.21 9.75 -8.96
CA ASP A 84 4.67 9.91 -9.05
C ASP A 84 5.25 8.54 -9.37
N THR A 85 5.65 8.33 -10.62
CA THR A 85 6.23 7.06 -11.09
C THR A 85 7.67 6.85 -10.60
N ILE A 86 8.38 7.91 -10.19
CA ILE A 86 9.76 7.82 -9.70
C ILE A 86 9.73 7.28 -8.27
N LYS A 87 8.81 7.79 -7.44
CA LYS A 87 8.62 7.36 -6.05
C LYS A 87 7.64 6.20 -5.90
N ASP A 88 7.02 5.77 -7.00
CA ASP A 88 6.02 4.71 -7.04
C ASP A 88 4.84 4.97 -6.08
N LEU A 89 4.28 6.17 -6.13
CA LEU A 89 3.12 6.59 -5.33
C LEU A 89 2.01 7.12 -6.22
N ALA A 90 0.77 6.82 -5.86
CA ALA A 90 -0.40 7.41 -6.49
C ALA A 90 -1.49 7.71 -5.48
N VAL A 91 -2.28 8.73 -5.78
CA VAL A 91 -3.46 9.10 -5.01
C VAL A 91 -4.70 8.83 -5.84
N ILE A 92 -5.64 8.09 -5.26
CA ILE A 92 -6.97 7.83 -5.82
C ILE A 92 -7.99 8.57 -4.98
N LYS A 93 -9.04 9.09 -5.60
CA LYS A 93 -10.19 9.68 -4.92
C LYS A 93 -11.43 8.80 -5.11
N ILE A 94 -12.14 8.53 -4.03
CA ILE A 94 -13.49 7.95 -4.05
C ILE A 94 -14.52 8.96 -3.52
N LYS A 95 -15.78 8.82 -3.91
CA LYS A 95 -16.88 9.65 -3.38
C LYS A 95 -17.64 8.84 -2.33
N ALA A 96 -17.20 8.93 -1.08
CA ALA A 96 -17.77 8.21 0.06
C ALA A 96 -17.66 9.05 1.34
N SER A 97 -18.43 8.69 2.36
CA SER A 97 -18.44 9.31 3.69
C SER A 97 -18.34 8.25 4.78
N GLY A 98 -18.00 8.67 6.00
CA GLY A 98 -17.79 7.74 7.12
C GLY A 98 -16.62 6.80 6.83
N LEU A 99 -15.51 7.38 6.37
CA LEU A 99 -14.33 6.65 5.98
C LEU A 99 -13.36 6.54 7.16
N PRO A 100 -12.89 5.33 7.50
CA PRO A 100 -11.87 5.16 8.52
C PRO A 100 -10.51 5.61 7.99
N VAL A 101 -9.77 6.36 8.81
CA VAL A 101 -8.42 6.86 8.51
C VAL A 101 -7.45 6.27 9.55
N PRO A 102 -6.35 5.64 9.13
CA PRO A 102 -5.39 5.08 10.08
C PRO A 102 -4.54 6.19 10.69
N GLU A 103 -3.98 5.92 11.86
CA GLU A 103 -3.01 6.83 12.45
C GLU A 103 -1.69 6.77 11.66
N ILE A 104 -1.16 7.94 11.28
CA ILE A 104 0.15 8.04 10.62
C ILE A 104 1.22 8.29 11.68
N ALA A 105 2.30 7.51 11.67
CA ALA A 105 3.42 7.72 12.58
C ALA A 105 4.05 9.09 12.34
N LYS A 106 4.14 9.93 13.37
CA LYS A 106 4.57 11.34 13.26
C LYS A 106 6.03 11.53 12.85
N ASN A 107 6.90 10.56 13.15
CA ASN A 107 8.33 10.63 12.89
C ASN A 107 8.80 9.37 12.15
N ASN A 108 9.85 9.51 11.35
CA ASN A 108 10.56 8.39 10.71
C ASN A 108 11.65 7.77 11.60
N ASP A 109 11.49 7.82 12.93
CA ASP A 109 12.44 7.27 13.90
C ASP A 109 12.34 5.72 13.98
N LEU A 110 12.58 5.08 12.83
CA LEU A 110 12.52 3.64 12.67
C LEU A 110 13.77 3.00 13.27
N LYS A 111 13.54 1.98 14.10
CA LYS A 111 14.58 1.17 14.72
C LYS A 111 14.64 -0.19 14.04
N ILE A 112 15.84 -0.58 13.62
CA ILE A 112 16.08 -1.95 13.14
C ILE A 112 15.69 -2.93 14.26
N GLY A 113 14.92 -3.96 13.91
CA GLY A 113 14.36 -4.94 14.83
C GLY A 113 13.00 -4.56 15.42
N GLN A 114 12.48 -3.35 15.19
CA GLN A 114 11.10 -3.03 15.61
C GLN A 114 10.09 -3.82 14.77
N MET A 115 8.94 -4.11 15.37
CA MET A 115 7.82 -4.76 14.70
C MET A 115 7.40 -4.00 13.44
N ALA A 116 7.21 -4.76 12.36
CA ALA A 116 6.68 -4.28 11.09
C ALA A 116 5.61 -5.25 10.59
N ILE A 117 4.40 -4.75 10.37
CA ILE A 117 3.25 -5.56 9.96
C ILE A 117 2.75 -5.01 8.63
N ALA A 118 2.76 -5.85 7.59
CA ALA A 118 2.24 -5.49 6.28
C ALA A 118 0.81 -5.99 6.12
N ILE A 119 -0.07 -5.10 5.64
CA ILE A 119 -1.48 -5.40 5.42
C ILE A 119 -1.82 -5.12 3.96
N GLY A 120 -2.61 -6.00 3.34
CA GLY A 120 -3.16 -5.78 2.01
C GLY A 120 -4.42 -6.59 1.74
N SER A 121 -5.28 -6.11 0.85
CA SER A 121 -6.52 -6.76 0.45
C SER A 121 -6.66 -6.81 -1.07
N PRO A 122 -5.74 -7.46 -1.81
CA PRO A 122 -5.71 -7.37 -3.28
C PRO A 122 -6.84 -8.08 -4.00
N LEU A 123 -7.40 -9.12 -3.41
CA LEU A 123 -8.46 -9.89 -4.05
C LEU A 123 -9.82 -9.67 -3.40
N GLY A 124 -9.88 -8.83 -2.35
CA GLY A 124 -11.09 -8.64 -1.55
C GLY A 124 -11.66 -9.98 -1.07
N LEU A 125 -10.79 -10.92 -0.69
CA LEU A 125 -11.22 -12.29 -0.37
C LEU A 125 -12.16 -12.30 0.82
N VAL A 126 -13.09 -13.24 0.80
CA VAL A 126 -13.92 -13.56 1.96
C VAL A 126 -12.99 -13.92 3.13
N GLY A 127 -13.10 -13.20 4.24
CA GLY A 127 -12.23 -13.35 5.41
C GLY A 127 -11.32 -12.15 5.69
N GLY A 128 -11.27 -11.16 4.80
CA GLY A 128 -10.62 -9.87 5.04
C GLY A 128 -9.20 -9.75 4.47
N PRO A 129 -8.47 -8.67 4.83
CA PRO A 129 -7.11 -8.43 4.37
C PRO A 129 -6.12 -9.51 4.81
N THR A 130 -5.11 -9.77 3.98
CA THR A 130 -3.94 -10.56 4.33
C THR A 130 -3.00 -9.74 5.22
N VAL A 131 -2.54 -10.35 6.31
CA VAL A 131 -1.61 -9.77 7.26
C VAL A 131 -0.34 -10.60 7.31
N THR A 132 0.82 -9.95 7.22
CA THR A 132 2.12 -10.58 7.44
C THR A 132 2.91 -9.75 8.44
N ALA A 133 3.65 -10.40 9.34
CA ALA A 133 4.40 -9.73 10.39
C ALA A 133 5.88 -10.13 10.32
N GLY A 134 6.72 -9.17 10.68
CA GLY A 134 8.17 -9.30 10.72
C GLY A 134 8.76 -8.12 11.47
N VAL A 135 9.95 -7.68 11.07
CA VAL A 135 10.65 -6.55 11.66
C VAL A 135 11.17 -5.62 10.58
N VAL A 136 11.41 -4.36 10.95
CA VAL A 136 12.27 -3.47 10.17
C VAL A 136 13.68 -4.07 10.15
N SER A 137 14.09 -4.64 9.02
CA SER A 137 15.40 -5.27 8.86
C SER A 137 16.51 -4.25 8.57
N ALA A 138 16.17 -3.15 7.89
CA ALA A 138 17.06 -2.04 7.60
C ALA A 138 16.27 -0.77 7.24
N VAL A 139 16.93 0.38 7.28
CA VAL A 139 16.37 1.69 6.89
C VAL A 139 17.27 2.35 5.85
N ASN A 140 16.73 3.31 5.09
CA ASN A 140 17.45 4.07 4.06
C ASN A 140 18.12 3.17 2.99
N ARG A 141 17.43 2.12 2.57
CA ARG A 141 17.89 1.26 1.48
C ARG A 141 17.67 1.93 0.12
N SER A 142 18.60 1.68 -0.78
CA SER A 142 18.45 1.98 -2.20
C SER A 142 18.46 0.68 -2.99
N ILE A 143 17.54 0.55 -3.95
CA ILE A 143 17.41 -0.63 -4.79
C ILE A 143 17.23 -0.21 -6.25
N GLN A 144 17.75 -1.05 -7.14
CA GLN A 144 17.44 -0.97 -8.56
C GLN A 144 16.29 -1.96 -8.85
N THR A 145 15.16 -1.44 -9.31
CA THR A 145 14.07 -2.25 -9.87
C THR A 145 14.17 -2.25 -11.40
N GLU A 146 13.34 -3.06 -12.07
CA GLU A 146 13.23 -3.04 -13.53
C GLU A 146 12.72 -1.68 -14.05
N ALA A 147 11.88 -0.99 -13.26
CA ALA A 147 11.24 0.25 -13.66
C ALA A 147 12.06 1.50 -13.29
N THR A 148 12.65 1.51 -12.10
CA THR A 148 13.32 2.71 -11.56
C THR A 148 14.33 2.38 -10.46
N PHE A 149 15.16 3.36 -10.13
CA PHE A 149 15.97 3.36 -8.92
C PHE A 149 15.17 3.99 -7.78
N MET A 150 15.05 3.29 -6.66
CA MET A 150 14.31 3.74 -5.48
C MET A 150 15.27 3.91 -4.32
N GLU A 151 15.11 4.98 -3.56
CA GLU A 151 15.98 5.34 -2.43
C GLU A 151 15.19 5.61 -1.15
N GLY A 152 15.87 5.53 -0.02
CA GLY A 152 15.29 5.86 1.28
C GLY A 152 14.29 4.82 1.79
N LEU A 153 14.32 3.59 1.26
CA LEU A 153 13.32 2.57 1.57
C LEU A 153 13.52 1.95 2.96
N ILE A 154 12.41 1.52 3.54
CA ILE A 154 12.36 0.61 4.69
C ILE A 154 12.50 -0.80 4.15
N GLN A 155 13.43 -1.59 4.70
CA GLN A 155 13.49 -3.03 4.44
C GLN A 155 12.79 -3.77 5.57
N THR A 156 12.00 -4.78 5.22
CA THR A 156 11.31 -5.66 6.18
C THR A 156 11.40 -7.12 5.73
N ASP A 157 11.35 -8.03 6.69
CA ASP A 157 11.18 -9.47 6.43
C ASP A 157 9.72 -9.92 6.54
N ALA A 158 8.80 -9.01 6.92
CA ALA A 158 7.37 -9.22 6.72
C ALA A 158 7.12 -9.49 5.23
N ALA A 159 6.41 -10.58 4.93
CA ALA A 159 6.24 -11.02 3.56
C ALA A 159 5.45 -9.97 2.74
N ILE A 160 6.13 -9.36 1.77
CA ILE A 160 5.54 -8.50 0.74
C ILE A 160 5.38 -9.34 -0.52
N ASN A 161 4.14 -9.48 -0.98
CA ASN A 161 3.80 -10.29 -2.16
C ASN A 161 2.89 -9.47 -3.08
N PRO A 162 2.76 -9.87 -4.36
CA PRO A 162 1.76 -9.31 -5.25
C PRO A 162 0.42 -9.19 -4.54
N GLY A 163 -0.01 -7.94 -4.40
CA GLY A 163 -1.27 -7.59 -3.81
C GLY A 163 -1.25 -6.97 -2.41
N ASN A 164 -0.17 -7.09 -1.64
CA ASN A 164 0.04 -6.18 -0.50
C ASN A 164 0.64 -4.84 -0.95
N SER A 165 1.15 -4.74 -2.19
CA SER A 165 1.62 -3.50 -2.82
C SER A 165 0.54 -2.42 -2.76
N GLY A 166 0.95 -1.25 -2.28
CA GLY A 166 0.13 -0.07 -2.03
C GLY A 166 -0.56 -0.07 -0.66
N GLY A 167 -0.63 -1.21 0.02
CA GLY A 167 -1.15 -1.32 1.38
C GLY A 167 -0.18 -0.78 2.44
N PRO A 168 -0.64 -0.56 3.69
CA PRO A 168 0.18 0.01 4.74
C PRO A 168 1.17 -1.01 5.32
N LEU A 169 2.36 -0.51 5.67
CA LEU A 169 3.27 -1.11 6.64
C LEU A 169 3.06 -0.38 7.96
N ILE A 170 2.73 -1.10 9.05
CA ILE A 170 2.42 -0.51 10.36
C ILE A 170 3.38 -1.00 11.44
N ASN A 171 3.53 -0.19 12.49
CA ASN A 171 4.26 -0.58 13.70
C ASN A 171 3.35 -1.26 14.74
N SER A 172 3.91 -1.67 15.88
CA SER A 172 3.16 -2.33 16.97
C SER A 172 2.10 -1.47 17.66
N ARG A 173 2.00 -0.17 17.36
CA ARG A 173 0.94 0.72 17.85
C ARG A 173 -0.21 0.90 16.86
N GLY A 174 -0.15 0.22 15.71
CA GLY A 174 -1.11 0.42 14.62
C GLY A 174 -0.96 1.77 13.93
N GLU A 175 0.24 2.36 13.97
CA GLU A 175 0.54 3.57 13.19
C GLU A 175 1.20 3.15 11.87
N VAL A 176 0.77 3.74 10.77
CA VAL A 176 1.40 3.54 9.45
C VAL A 176 2.79 4.15 9.47
N ILE A 177 3.79 3.34 9.10
CA ILE A 177 5.20 3.71 8.99
C ILE A 177 5.70 3.67 7.54
N GLY A 178 4.97 3.02 6.63
CA GLY A 178 5.29 3.05 5.20
C GLY A 178 4.19 2.50 4.30
N VAL A 179 4.46 2.53 2.99
CA VAL A 179 3.63 1.96 1.93
C VAL A 179 4.38 0.77 1.34
N ASN A 180 3.82 -0.44 1.46
CA ASN A 180 4.40 -1.65 0.87
C ASN A 180 4.52 -1.46 -0.64
N SER A 181 5.68 -1.76 -1.25
CA SER A 181 5.89 -1.48 -2.68
C SER A 181 6.55 -2.66 -3.39
N ALA A 182 7.80 -2.95 -3.04
CA ALA A 182 8.66 -3.77 -3.89
C ALA A 182 9.25 -4.98 -3.15
N VAL A 183 9.68 -5.95 -3.94
CA VAL A 183 10.54 -7.06 -3.53
C VAL A 183 11.71 -7.16 -4.50
N ILE A 184 12.80 -7.79 -4.07
CA ILE A 184 13.85 -8.24 -5.00
C ILE A 184 13.46 -9.64 -5.49
N PRO A 185 13.34 -9.88 -6.80
CA PRO A 185 13.04 -11.20 -7.33
C PRO A 185 14.00 -12.27 -6.77
N PHE A 186 13.45 -13.42 -6.39
CA PHE A 186 14.19 -14.56 -5.82
C PHE A 186 14.86 -14.32 -4.46
N ALA A 187 14.65 -13.17 -3.82
CA ALA A 187 15.11 -12.90 -2.46
C ALA A 187 13.98 -13.08 -1.44
N GLN A 188 13.92 -14.27 -0.83
CA GLN A 188 12.94 -14.55 0.23
C GLN A 188 13.24 -13.74 1.48
N GLY A 189 12.20 -13.20 2.13
CA GLY A 189 12.33 -12.41 3.37
C GLY A 189 12.96 -11.03 3.17
N ILE A 190 12.97 -10.49 1.93
CA ILE A 190 13.45 -9.14 1.64
C ILE A 190 12.35 -8.36 0.91
N GLY A 191 11.53 -7.64 1.68
CA GLY A 191 10.52 -6.70 1.20
C GLY A 191 10.91 -5.25 1.45
N PHE A 192 10.32 -4.34 0.67
CA PHE A 192 10.57 -2.92 0.77
C PHE A 192 9.28 -2.11 0.85
N ALA A 193 9.31 -1.07 1.69
CA ALA A 193 8.25 -0.09 1.82
C ALA A 193 8.81 1.33 1.71
N ILE A 194 8.00 2.22 1.12
CA ILE A 194 8.29 3.66 1.03
C ILE A 194 7.96 4.29 2.40
N PRO A 195 8.86 5.06 3.05
CA PRO A 195 8.56 5.67 4.34
C PRO A 195 7.34 6.59 4.29
N ILE A 196 6.52 6.57 5.35
CA ILE A 196 5.21 7.24 5.31
C ILE A 196 5.28 8.75 5.24
N GLN A 197 6.23 9.39 5.93
CA GLN A 197 6.33 10.85 5.97
C GLN A 197 6.53 11.47 4.57
N PRO A 198 7.57 11.09 3.80
CA PRO A 198 7.71 11.59 2.43
C PRO A 198 6.55 11.14 1.52
N ALA A 199 5.92 9.99 1.79
CA ALA A 199 4.79 9.54 0.99
C ALA A 199 3.55 10.43 1.18
N VAL A 200 3.26 10.89 2.41
CA VAL A 200 2.18 11.83 2.70
C VAL A 200 2.47 13.21 2.10
N GLU A 201 3.71 13.69 2.19
CA GLU A 201 4.11 14.96 1.54
C GLU A 201 3.90 14.93 0.02
N ILE A 202 4.26 13.82 -0.63
CA ILE A 202 4.02 13.62 -2.06
C ILE A 202 2.51 13.53 -2.33
N ALA A 203 1.76 12.79 -1.51
CA ALA A 203 0.31 12.70 -1.67
C ALA A 203 -0.35 14.08 -1.61
N ASP A 204 0.04 14.94 -0.67
CA ASP A 204 -0.47 16.31 -0.56
C ASP A 204 -0.16 17.16 -1.80
N GLN A 205 0.99 16.95 -2.43
CA GLN A 205 1.34 17.61 -3.69
C GLN A 205 0.47 17.10 -4.84
N LEU A 206 0.31 15.78 -4.96
CA LEU A 206 -0.54 15.13 -5.97
C LEU A 206 -2.03 15.44 -5.83
N ILE A 207 -2.48 15.86 -4.64
CA ILE A 207 -3.86 16.29 -4.40
C ILE A 207 -4.11 17.72 -4.87
N LYS A 208 -3.08 18.58 -4.79
CA LYS A 208 -3.19 20.03 -5.09
C LYS A 208 -2.99 20.36 -6.56
N HIS A 209 -2.31 19.50 -7.32
CA HIS A 209 -1.85 19.74 -8.69
C HIS A 209 -2.28 18.61 -9.62
#